data_AF-A6G8D1-F1
#
_entry.id   AF-A6G8D1-F1
#
_cell.length_a   1.000
_cell.length_b   1.000
_cell.length_c   1.000
_cell.angle_alpha   90.00
_cell.angle_beta   90.00
_cell.angle_gamma   90.00
#
_symmetry.space_group_name_H-M   'P 1'
#
loop_
_entity.id
_entity.type
_entity.pdbx_description
1 polymer ?
#
loop_
_entity_poly.entity_id
_entity_poly.type
_entity_poly.pdbx_seq_one_letter_code
_entity_poly.pdbx_strand_id
1 'polypeptide(L)'
;MSVADDDAREDADGTASRAIARLDEGQRWSGDEHGLRVAAAREAGLDPSEVELELFTAGFKAGMTLDDPKDRSIVLRGRTILREKQLRKSLAPTVRFLQLPQDQVALRVHDGDFELRVSRNAAEQATPVLDSAKLVLKLWLGFGLLGLLAYNLLGVAWLAAILWGGALVGGAYVLRQGAVSGRAMLAARLITSLSMLAQEEKLILPPSKEDLARRAGKDGAALGELRASGDGP
;
A
#
# COMPACT_ATOMS: atom_id res chain seq x y z
N MET A 1 -38.48 -28.90 38.15
CA MET A 1 -37.43 -28.11 38.82
C MET A 1 -36.18 -28.99 38.87
N SER A 2 -35.03 -28.68 38.28
CA SER A 2 -34.53 -27.42 37.72
C SER A 2 -33.80 -27.66 36.40
N VAL A 3 -34.08 -26.77 35.46
CA VAL A 3 -33.30 -26.47 34.26
C VAL A 3 -32.03 -25.73 34.69
N ALA A 4 -30.88 -26.10 34.14
CA ALA A 4 -29.78 -25.20 33.74
C ALA A 4 -28.51 -26.01 33.41
N ASP A 5 -28.46 -26.55 32.20
CA ASP A 5 -27.23 -26.66 31.42
C ASP A 5 -27.37 -25.61 30.32
N ASP A 6 -26.71 -24.46 30.42
CA ASP A 6 -26.33 -23.62 29.27
C ASP A 6 -25.39 -22.49 29.72
N ASP A 7 -24.68 -21.91 28.75
CA ASP A 7 -23.77 -20.76 28.84
C ASP A 7 -22.28 -21.08 29.09
N ALA A 8 -21.58 -21.49 28.03
CA ALA A 8 -20.28 -20.92 27.65
C ALA A 8 -19.76 -21.50 26.32
N ARG A 9 -20.45 -21.26 25.21
CA ARG A 9 -19.89 -21.41 23.85
C ARG A 9 -20.48 -20.39 22.86
N GLU A 10 -20.27 -19.11 23.12
CA GLU A 10 -20.26 -18.08 22.08
C GLU A 10 -18.86 -17.46 22.09
N ASP A 11 -18.19 -17.48 20.94
CA ASP A 11 -17.07 -16.59 20.55
C ASP A 11 -16.31 -17.08 19.30
N ALA A 12 -16.64 -18.27 18.76
CA ALA A 12 -15.95 -18.79 17.57
C ALA A 12 -16.53 -18.34 16.21
N ASP A 13 -17.73 -17.76 16.16
CA ASP A 13 -18.48 -17.60 14.89
C ASP A 13 -18.25 -16.25 14.17
N GLY A 14 -17.77 -15.21 14.87
CA GLY A 14 -17.56 -13.88 14.29
C GLY A 14 -16.33 -13.75 13.37
N THR A 15 -15.38 -14.69 13.46
CA THR A 15 -14.12 -14.63 12.71
C THR A 15 -14.24 -15.33 11.35
N ALA A 16 -15.07 -16.38 11.27
CA ALA A 16 -15.30 -17.14 10.03
C ALA A 16 -16.08 -16.33 8.99
N SER A 17 -17.10 -15.55 9.42
CA SER A 17 -17.92 -14.74 8.51
C SER A 17 -17.13 -13.60 7.85
N ARG A 18 -16.13 -13.03 8.55
CA ARG A 18 -15.20 -12.04 7.96
C ARG A 18 -14.19 -12.66 6.98
N ALA A 19 -13.88 -13.96 7.12
CA ALA A 19 -12.87 -14.63 6.29
C ALA A 19 -13.35 -14.88 4.86
N ILE A 20 -14.66 -15.05 4.64
CA ILE A 20 -15.24 -15.30 3.31
C ILE A 20 -15.26 -14.01 2.46
N ALA A 21 -15.34 -12.84 3.10
CA ALA A 21 -15.38 -11.54 2.44
C ALA A 21 -13.99 -10.95 2.14
N ARG A 22 -12.95 -11.34 2.91
CA ARG A 22 -11.58 -10.86 2.73
C ARG A 22 -10.87 -11.57 1.59
N LEU A 23 -10.01 -10.84 0.89
CA LEU A 23 -9.01 -11.47 0.02
C LEU A 23 -7.92 -12.08 0.91
N ASP A 24 -7.70 -13.40 0.80
CA ASP A 24 -6.47 -14.01 1.27
C ASP A 24 -5.27 -13.39 0.53
N GLU A 25 -4.13 -13.23 1.22
CA GLU A 25 -2.89 -12.75 0.61
C GLU A 25 -2.50 -13.67 -0.56
N GLY A 26 -2.75 -13.19 -1.79
CA GLY A 26 -2.40 -13.91 -3.02
C GLY A 26 -3.57 -14.30 -3.92
N GLN A 27 -4.84 -14.15 -3.50
CA GLN A 27 -5.96 -14.29 -4.42
C GLN A 27 -5.96 -13.15 -5.44
N ARG A 28 -6.09 -13.48 -6.74
CA ARG A 28 -6.10 -12.49 -7.83
C ARG A 28 -7.51 -11.95 -8.04
N TRP A 29 -7.65 -10.64 -7.98
CA TRP A 29 -8.87 -9.87 -8.22
C TRP A 29 -9.67 -10.35 -9.45
N SER A 30 -10.97 -10.54 -9.29
CA SER A 30 -11.93 -10.84 -10.36
C SER A 30 -13.11 -9.88 -10.25
N GLY A 31 -13.45 -9.17 -11.33
CA GLY A 31 -14.60 -8.26 -11.34
C GLY A 31 -15.94 -8.95 -11.06
N ASP A 32 -16.06 -10.24 -11.39
CA ASP A 32 -17.29 -11.02 -11.17
C ASP A 32 -17.45 -11.50 -9.72
N GLU A 33 -16.33 -11.74 -9.03
CA GLU A 33 -16.36 -12.09 -7.60
C GLU A 33 -16.68 -10.87 -6.73
N HIS A 34 -16.43 -9.66 -7.22
CA HIS A 34 -16.69 -8.42 -6.50
C HIS A 34 -18.18 -8.26 -6.16
N GLY A 35 -19.06 -8.38 -7.15
CA GLY A 35 -20.51 -8.26 -6.93
C GLY A 35 -21.05 -9.32 -5.98
N LEU A 36 -20.54 -10.56 -6.08
CA LEU A 36 -20.91 -11.66 -5.20
C LEU A 36 -20.43 -11.44 -3.76
N ARG A 37 -19.22 -10.91 -3.55
CA ARG A 37 -18.67 -10.63 -2.21
C ARG A 37 -19.36 -9.45 -1.53
N VAL A 38 -19.72 -8.41 -2.29
CA VAL A 38 -20.50 -7.28 -1.77
C VAL A 38 -21.93 -7.72 -1.41
N ALA A 39 -22.55 -8.58 -2.22
CA ALA A 39 -23.84 -9.18 -1.91
C ALA A 39 -23.77 -10.07 -0.65
N ALA A 40 -22.75 -10.92 -0.54
CA ALA A 40 -22.51 -11.75 0.63
C ALA A 40 -22.25 -10.91 1.90
N ALA A 41 -21.51 -9.80 1.80
CA ALA A 41 -21.29 -8.87 2.90
C ALA A 41 -22.61 -8.25 3.40
N ARG A 42 -23.49 -7.86 2.47
CA ARG A 42 -24.83 -7.37 2.80
C ARG A 42 -25.67 -8.43 3.52
N GLU A 43 -25.61 -9.68 3.08
CA GLU A 43 -26.32 -10.80 3.72
C GLU A 43 -25.74 -11.14 5.10
N ALA A 44 -24.44 -10.96 5.29
CA ALA A 44 -23.74 -11.15 6.56
C ALA A 44 -23.90 -9.97 7.55
N GLY A 45 -24.63 -8.91 7.18
CA GLY A 45 -24.80 -7.71 8.00
C GLY A 45 -23.54 -6.84 8.14
N LEU A 46 -22.55 -7.03 7.27
CA LEU A 46 -21.35 -6.18 7.19
C LEU A 46 -21.65 -4.93 6.37
N ASP A 47 -20.90 -3.85 6.59
CA ASP A 47 -21.01 -2.64 5.78
C ASP A 47 -20.50 -2.93 4.34
N PRO A 48 -21.39 -2.94 3.33
CA PRO A 48 -21.00 -3.27 1.97
C PRO A 48 -20.05 -2.24 1.37
N SER A 49 -20.08 -1.00 1.86
CA SER A 49 -19.24 0.09 1.36
C SER A 49 -17.78 -0.06 1.81
N GLU A 50 -17.56 -0.50 3.06
CA GLU A 50 -16.22 -0.79 3.58
C GLU A 50 -15.61 -1.99 2.85
N VAL A 51 -16.40 -3.06 2.65
CA VAL A 51 -15.97 -4.24 1.90
C VAL A 51 -15.67 -3.90 0.44
N GLU A 52 -16.50 -3.09 -0.21
CA GLU A 52 -16.26 -2.62 -1.58
C GLU A 52 -14.94 -1.84 -1.70
N LEU A 53 -14.64 -0.96 -0.75
CA LEU A 53 -13.39 -0.20 -0.70
C LEU A 53 -12.17 -1.10 -0.47
N GLU A 54 -12.26 -2.06 0.45
CA GLU A 54 -11.20 -3.04 0.71
C GLU A 54 -10.90 -3.89 -0.54
N LEU A 55 -11.96 -4.32 -1.22
CA LEU A 55 -11.92 -5.06 -2.47
C LEU A 55 -11.23 -4.25 -3.59
N PHE A 56 -11.62 -2.99 -3.80
CA PHE A 56 -10.94 -2.11 -4.76
C PHE A 56 -9.47 -1.88 -4.40
N THR A 57 -9.18 -1.67 -3.13
CA THR A 57 -7.81 -1.47 -2.61
C THR A 57 -6.94 -2.68 -2.94
N ALA A 58 -7.43 -3.90 -2.68
CA ALA A 58 -6.73 -5.13 -3.01
C ALA A 58 -6.52 -5.30 -4.52
N GLY A 59 -7.53 -4.98 -5.33
CA GLY A 59 -7.43 -5.03 -6.79
C GLY A 59 -6.37 -4.08 -7.35
N PHE A 60 -6.36 -2.81 -6.93
CA PHE A 60 -5.37 -1.85 -7.39
C PHE A 60 -3.97 -2.16 -6.85
N LYS A 61 -3.84 -2.72 -5.64
CA LYS A 61 -2.57 -3.23 -5.11
C LYS A 61 -1.99 -4.31 -6.02
N ALA A 62 -2.81 -5.26 -6.49
CA ALA A 62 -2.38 -6.31 -7.42
C ALA A 62 -1.98 -5.75 -8.81
N GLY A 63 -2.60 -4.65 -9.23
CA GLY A 63 -2.28 -3.94 -10.48
C GLY A 63 -1.07 -3.02 -10.40
N MET A 64 -0.45 -2.84 -9.24
CA MET A 64 0.62 -1.88 -9.04
C MET A 64 2.00 -2.53 -9.02
N THR A 65 2.95 -1.88 -9.67
CA THR A 65 4.38 -2.16 -9.58
C THR A 65 5.06 -1.00 -8.86
N LEU A 66 5.64 -1.29 -7.68
CA LEU A 66 6.30 -0.28 -6.85
C LEU A 66 7.63 0.20 -7.43
N ASP A 67 8.27 -0.58 -8.28
CA ASP A 67 9.58 -0.29 -8.86
C ASP A 67 9.69 -0.94 -10.24
N ASP A 68 9.30 -0.19 -11.28
CA ASP A 68 9.38 -0.67 -12.66
C ASP A 68 10.86 -0.78 -13.11
N PRO A 69 11.30 -1.91 -13.67
CA PRO A 69 12.70 -2.12 -14.01
C PRO A 69 13.22 -1.19 -15.12
N LYS A 70 12.34 -0.57 -15.94
CA LYS A 70 12.76 0.28 -17.06
C LYS A 70 13.15 1.68 -16.64
N ASP A 71 12.43 2.26 -15.70
CA ASP A 71 12.58 3.68 -15.30
C ASP A 71 12.46 3.93 -13.80
N ARG A 72 12.34 2.87 -12.98
CA ARG A 72 12.16 2.95 -11.52
C ARG A 72 10.94 3.78 -11.13
N SER A 73 9.94 3.87 -12.00
CA SER A 73 8.67 4.53 -11.72
C SER A 73 7.77 3.66 -10.84
N ILE A 74 6.79 4.28 -10.18
CA ILE A 74 5.62 3.54 -9.66
C ILE A 74 4.62 3.46 -10.81
N VAL A 75 4.23 2.25 -11.17
CA VAL A 75 3.28 2.00 -12.25
C VAL A 75 2.01 1.43 -11.65
N LEU A 76 0.89 2.10 -11.87
CA LEU A 76 -0.42 1.64 -11.46
C LEU A 76 -1.27 1.38 -12.70
N ARG A 77 -1.89 0.22 -12.73
CA ARG A 77 -2.70 -0.24 -13.86
C ARG A 77 -4.12 -0.55 -13.41
N GLY A 78 -5.06 -0.31 -14.30
CA GLY A 78 -6.45 -0.70 -14.11
C GLY A 78 -7.23 -0.55 -15.40
N ARG A 79 -8.55 -0.64 -15.31
CA ARG A 79 -9.49 -0.48 -16.40
C ARG A 79 -10.27 0.81 -16.23
N THR A 80 -10.66 1.42 -17.33
CA THR A 80 -11.49 2.61 -17.35
C THR A 80 -12.34 2.64 -18.61
N ILE A 81 -13.53 3.20 -18.49
CA ILE A 81 -14.37 3.54 -19.65
C ILE A 81 -14.08 4.96 -20.18
N LEU A 82 -13.23 5.72 -19.47
CA LEU A 82 -12.93 7.10 -19.79
C LEU A 82 -11.82 7.22 -20.82
N ARG A 83 -11.93 8.23 -21.68
CA ARG A 83 -10.81 8.63 -22.54
C ARG A 83 -9.71 9.27 -21.71
N GLU A 84 -8.47 9.22 -22.19
CA GLU A 84 -7.29 9.74 -21.46
C GLU A 84 -7.50 11.17 -20.92
N LYS A 85 -8.06 12.09 -21.71
CA LYS A 85 -8.33 13.47 -21.27
C LYS A 85 -9.34 13.54 -20.12
N GLN A 86 -10.36 12.68 -20.14
CA GLN A 86 -11.39 12.63 -19.09
C GLN A 86 -10.83 12.00 -17.82
N LEU A 87 -10.09 10.90 -17.96
CA LEU A 87 -9.42 10.26 -16.83
C LEU A 87 -8.41 11.22 -16.19
N ARG A 88 -7.63 11.97 -16.97
CA ARG A 88 -6.73 13.01 -16.46
C ARG A 88 -7.46 14.08 -15.65
N LYS A 89 -8.66 14.48 -16.09
CA LYS A 89 -9.48 15.47 -15.39
C LYS A 89 -10.04 14.91 -14.06
N SER A 90 -10.52 13.67 -14.07
CA SER A 90 -11.01 12.96 -12.87
C SER A 90 -9.87 12.69 -11.86
N LEU A 91 -8.66 12.40 -12.34
CA LEU A 91 -7.47 12.19 -11.48
C LEU A 91 -6.80 13.49 -11.02
N ALA A 92 -7.12 14.65 -11.60
CA ALA A 92 -6.45 15.91 -11.26
C ALA A 92 -6.56 16.30 -9.77
N PRO A 93 -7.73 16.15 -9.10
CA PRO A 93 -7.85 16.37 -7.66
C PRO A 93 -6.94 15.42 -6.86
N THR A 94 -6.87 14.15 -7.23
CA THR A 94 -6.02 13.14 -6.59
C THR A 94 -4.54 13.47 -6.74
N VAL A 95 -4.09 13.79 -7.96
CA VAL A 95 -2.70 14.20 -8.23
C VAL A 95 -2.32 15.44 -7.42
N ARG A 96 -3.23 16.42 -7.32
CA ARG A 96 -3.04 17.63 -6.51
C ARG A 96 -2.99 17.33 -5.01
N PHE A 97 -3.87 16.46 -4.51
CA PHE A 97 -3.90 16.04 -3.11
C PHE A 97 -2.59 15.35 -2.70
N LEU A 98 -2.05 14.51 -3.58
CA LEU A 98 -0.78 13.82 -3.38
C LEU A 98 0.44 14.73 -3.58
N GLN A 99 0.23 16.00 -3.92
CA GLN A 99 1.27 17.00 -4.19
C GLN A 99 2.24 16.53 -5.29
N LEU A 100 1.73 15.77 -6.26
CA LEU A 100 2.53 15.25 -7.36
C LEU A 100 2.62 16.32 -8.48
N PRO A 101 3.83 16.69 -8.91
CA PRO A 101 4.01 17.57 -10.06
C PRO A 101 3.42 16.95 -11.33
N GLN A 102 2.71 17.72 -12.15
CA GLN A 102 2.01 17.20 -13.34
C GLN A 102 2.97 16.67 -14.41
N ASP A 103 4.18 17.22 -14.48
CA ASP A 103 5.28 16.78 -15.34
C ASP A 103 5.86 15.42 -14.91
N GLN A 104 5.61 15.01 -13.67
CA GLN A 104 6.12 13.76 -13.10
C GLN A 104 5.07 12.63 -13.09
N VAL A 105 3.91 12.87 -13.70
CA VAL A 105 2.81 11.91 -13.81
C VAL A 105 2.47 11.70 -15.29
N ALA A 106 2.70 10.49 -15.79
CA ALA A 106 2.30 10.09 -17.12
C ALA A 106 1.06 9.20 -17.04
N LEU A 107 0.03 9.53 -17.83
CA LEU A 107 -1.18 8.74 -17.95
C LEU A 107 -1.29 8.25 -19.39
N ARG A 108 -1.59 6.97 -19.58
CA ARG A 108 -1.90 6.38 -20.88
C ARG A 108 -3.17 5.55 -20.77
N VAL A 109 -4.03 5.63 -21.77
CA VAL A 109 -5.23 4.79 -21.88
C VAL A 109 -5.18 4.06 -23.22
N HIS A 110 -5.28 2.74 -23.20
CA HIS A 110 -5.30 1.88 -24.38
C HIS A 110 -6.36 0.80 -24.21
N ASP A 111 -7.31 0.70 -25.14
CA ASP A 111 -8.32 -0.37 -25.21
C ASP A 111 -9.10 -0.61 -23.91
N GLY A 112 -9.41 0.46 -23.19
CA GLY A 112 -10.14 0.38 -21.91
C GLY A 112 -9.27 0.04 -20.70
N ASP A 113 -7.96 -0.16 -20.89
CA ASP A 113 -6.95 -0.18 -19.83
C ASP A 113 -6.35 1.21 -19.65
N PHE A 114 -6.02 1.57 -18.42
CA PHE A 114 -5.16 2.72 -18.13
C PHE A 114 -3.87 2.30 -17.42
N GLU A 115 -2.81 3.04 -17.71
CA GLU A 115 -1.53 2.98 -17.02
C GLU A 115 -1.20 4.40 -16.50
N LEU A 116 -1.12 4.53 -15.18
CA LEU A 116 -0.65 5.71 -14.49
C LEU A 116 0.78 5.45 -14.03
N ARG A 117 1.73 6.24 -14.50
CA ARG A 117 3.14 6.17 -14.09
C ARG A 117 3.49 7.41 -13.31
N VAL A 118 4.10 7.20 -12.14
CA VAL A 118 4.67 8.27 -11.32
C VAL A 118 6.18 8.14 -11.35
N SER A 119 6.84 9.22 -11.76
CA SER A 119 8.29 9.23 -11.94
C SER A 119 9.03 8.85 -10.66
N ARG A 120 10.26 8.33 -10.83
CA ARG A 120 11.15 8.00 -9.71
C ARG A 120 11.33 9.18 -8.75
N ASN A 121 11.54 10.38 -9.28
CA ASN A 121 11.79 11.58 -8.47
C ASN A 121 10.60 11.90 -7.57
N ALA A 122 9.37 11.87 -8.11
CA ALA A 122 8.16 12.05 -7.32
C ALA A 122 8.00 10.98 -6.23
N ALA A 123 8.30 9.72 -6.58
CA ALA A 123 8.19 8.59 -5.67
C ALA A 123 9.21 8.61 -4.53
N GLU A 124 10.42 9.12 -4.78
CA GLU A 124 11.48 9.28 -3.78
C GLU A 124 11.29 10.55 -2.93
N GLN A 125 10.69 11.60 -3.50
CA GLN A 125 10.40 12.86 -2.80
C GLN A 125 9.11 12.82 -1.98
N ALA A 126 8.20 11.89 -2.26
CA ALA A 126 7.07 11.63 -1.38
C ALA A 126 7.63 11.34 0.01
N THR A 127 7.32 12.18 0.99
CA THR A 127 8.05 12.30 2.25
C THR A 127 7.56 11.29 3.30
N PRO A 128 8.33 10.24 3.64
CA PRO A 128 8.08 9.44 4.85
C PRO A 128 9.05 9.79 5.98
N VAL A 129 10.04 10.68 5.76
CA VAL A 129 11.20 10.77 6.65
C VAL A 129 11.06 11.87 7.71
N LEU A 130 10.25 12.91 7.47
CA LEU A 130 10.29 14.09 8.34
C LEU A 130 9.76 13.83 9.76
N ASP A 131 8.66 13.10 9.93
CA ASP A 131 8.08 12.94 11.26
C ASP A 131 8.76 11.85 12.10
N SER A 132 9.14 10.73 11.48
CA SER A 132 9.95 9.69 12.13
C SER A 132 11.36 10.21 12.49
N ALA A 133 12.01 10.97 11.60
CA ALA A 133 13.31 11.57 11.89
C ALA A 133 13.21 12.66 12.97
N LYS A 134 12.15 13.50 12.97
CA LYS A 134 11.91 14.47 14.06
C LYS A 134 11.71 13.76 15.40
N LEU A 135 10.98 12.66 15.44
CA LEU A 135 10.75 11.89 16.66
C LEU A 135 12.04 11.26 17.17
N VAL A 136 12.83 10.65 16.29
CA VAL A 136 14.14 10.06 16.62
C VAL A 136 15.12 11.15 17.09
N LEU A 137 15.13 12.32 16.43
CA LEU A 137 15.96 13.44 16.85
C LEU A 137 15.55 13.98 18.23
N LYS A 138 14.25 14.10 18.50
CA LYS A 138 13.73 14.47 19.83
C LYS A 138 14.13 13.43 20.89
N LEU A 139 14.06 12.14 20.55
CA LEU A 139 14.48 11.05 21.43
C LEU A 139 15.98 11.15 21.76
N TRP A 140 16.83 11.31 20.75
CA TRP A 140 18.27 11.44 20.93
C TRP A 140 18.67 12.68 21.71
N LEU A 141 18.03 13.83 21.45
CA LEU A 141 18.25 15.05 22.22
C LEU A 141 17.80 14.89 23.68
N GLY A 142 16.63 14.30 23.91
CA GLY A 142 16.09 14.10 25.27
C GLY A 142 16.97 13.15 26.09
N PHE A 143 17.22 11.94 25.58
CA PHE A 143 18.03 10.94 26.26
C PHE A 143 19.53 11.30 26.30
N GLY A 144 20.05 11.99 25.29
CA GLY A 144 21.41 12.51 25.29
C GLY A 144 21.63 13.57 26.37
N LEU A 145 20.67 14.49 26.54
CA LEU A 145 20.72 15.51 27.59
C LEU A 145 20.57 14.89 28.99
N LEU A 146 19.65 13.93 29.16
CA LEU A 146 19.49 13.16 30.40
C LEU A 146 20.74 12.35 30.75
N GLY A 147 21.36 11.71 29.76
CA GLY A 147 22.63 10.99 29.95
C GLY A 147 23.77 11.93 30.33
N LEU A 148 23.83 13.12 29.72
CA LEU A 148 24.82 14.16 30.07
C LEU A 148 24.63 14.66 31.51
N LEU A 149 23.38 14.95 31.92
CA LEU A 149 23.03 15.33 33.29
C LEU A 149 23.37 14.22 34.30
N ALA A 150 23.08 12.96 33.97
CA ALA A 150 23.40 11.82 34.81
C ALA A 150 24.91 11.63 35.01
N TYR A 151 25.70 11.87 33.96
CA TYR A 151 27.16 11.82 34.04
C TYR A 151 27.72 12.98 34.88
N ASN A 152 27.23 14.20 34.65
CA ASN A 152 27.85 15.42 35.19
C ASN A 152 27.38 15.79 36.60
N LEU A 153 26.11 15.55 36.97
CA LEU A 153 25.59 15.88 38.31
C LEU A 153 25.63 14.70 39.29
N LEU A 154 25.36 13.49 38.80
CA LEU A 154 25.20 12.31 39.66
C LEU A 154 26.46 11.43 39.68
N GLY A 155 27.41 11.66 38.76
CA GLY A 155 28.65 10.86 38.64
C GLY A 155 28.41 9.41 38.21
N VAL A 156 27.22 9.08 37.70
CA VAL A 156 26.81 7.70 37.44
C VAL A 156 27.08 7.34 35.97
N ALA A 157 28.34 7.00 35.68
CA ALA A 157 28.81 6.71 34.31
C ALA A 157 28.06 5.54 33.64
N TRP A 158 27.71 4.50 34.40
CA TRP A 158 27.00 3.33 33.85
C TRP A 158 25.57 3.67 33.39
N LEU A 159 24.88 4.57 34.10
CA LEU A 159 23.53 5.00 33.76
C LEU A 159 23.54 5.87 32.50
N ALA A 160 24.53 6.75 32.38
CA ALA A 160 24.75 7.54 31.17
C ALA A 160 25.01 6.64 29.95
N ALA A 161 25.82 5.58 30.10
CA ALA A 161 26.08 4.63 29.03
C ALA A 161 24.82 3.88 28.57
N ILE A 162 23.94 3.49 29.50
CA ILE A 162 22.65 2.84 29.16
C ILE A 162 21.70 3.83 28.48
N LEU A 163 21.61 5.07 28.96
CA LEU A 163 20.74 6.08 28.35
C LEU A 163 21.18 6.42 26.92
N TRP A 164 22.49 6.59 26.69
CA TRP A 164 23.04 6.84 25.36
C TRP A 164 22.93 5.62 24.45
N GLY A 165 23.32 4.45 24.92
CA GLY A 165 23.26 3.20 24.15
C GLY A 165 21.83 2.80 23.81
N GLY A 166 20.93 2.87 24.78
CA GLY A 166 19.50 2.58 24.61
C GLY A 166 18.81 3.55 23.65
N ALA A 167 19.12 4.85 23.74
CA ALA A 167 18.58 5.84 22.81
C ALA A 167 19.09 5.66 21.38
N LEU A 168 20.37 5.29 21.20
CA LEU A 168 20.93 4.99 19.88
C LEU A 168 20.29 3.76 19.25
N VAL A 169 20.22 2.65 19.99
CA VAL A 169 19.62 1.40 19.51
C VAL A 169 18.12 1.56 19.29
N GLY A 170 17.41 2.20 20.21
CA GLY A 170 15.99 2.51 20.08
C GLY A 170 15.70 3.43 18.91
N GLY A 171 16.49 4.48 18.71
CA GLY A 171 16.37 5.38 17.56
C GLY A 171 16.66 4.67 16.23
N ALA A 172 17.68 3.80 16.18
CA ALA A 172 17.98 2.99 15.00
C ALA A 172 16.86 1.99 14.69
N TYR A 173 16.25 1.40 15.72
CA TYR A 173 15.10 0.51 15.56
C TYR A 173 13.86 1.26 15.04
N VAL A 174 13.56 2.44 15.60
CA VAL A 174 12.48 3.31 15.12
C VAL A 174 12.74 3.80 13.68
N LEU A 175 13.99 4.12 13.32
CA LEU A 175 14.34 4.44 11.93
C LEU A 175 14.14 3.23 11.02
N ARG A 176 14.48 2.02 11.47
CA ARG A 176 14.26 0.78 10.70
C ARG A 176 12.78 0.48 10.50
N GLN A 177 11.94 0.68 11.51
CA GLN A 177 10.49 0.50 11.41
C GLN A 177 9.80 1.63 10.65
N GLY A 178 10.29 2.87 10.82
CA GLY A 178 9.79 4.07 10.14
C GLY A 178 10.32 4.25 8.71
N ALA A 179 11.27 3.43 8.27
CA ALA A 179 11.75 3.36 6.90
C ALA A 179 10.76 2.68 5.95
N VAL A 180 9.45 2.95 6.10
CA VAL A 180 8.51 2.75 5.01
C VAL A 180 8.95 3.71 3.92
N SER A 181 9.54 3.17 2.84
CA SER A 181 10.09 4.01 1.77
C SER A 181 9.02 4.98 1.26
N GLY A 182 9.43 6.17 0.83
CA GLY A 182 8.48 7.21 0.39
C GLY A 182 7.61 6.74 -0.75
N ARG A 183 8.18 5.82 -1.54
CA ARG A 183 7.52 5.07 -2.59
C ARG A 183 6.35 4.24 -2.07
N ALA A 184 6.53 3.48 -0.99
CA ALA A 184 5.48 2.65 -0.42
C ALA A 184 4.35 3.49 0.18
N MET A 185 4.67 4.62 0.81
CA MET A 185 3.66 5.54 1.34
C MET A 185 2.88 6.23 0.23
N LEU A 186 3.57 6.70 -0.82
CA LEU A 186 2.93 7.29 -2.00
C LEU A 186 2.05 6.26 -2.71
N ALA A 187 2.55 5.05 -2.89
CA ALA A 187 1.81 3.93 -3.44
C ALA A 187 0.54 3.64 -2.64
N ALA A 188 0.64 3.55 -1.32
CA ALA A 188 -0.53 3.34 -0.46
C ALA A 188 -1.56 4.47 -0.65
N ARG A 189 -1.14 5.73 -0.63
CA ARG A 189 -2.05 6.87 -0.85
C ARG A 189 -2.66 6.87 -2.26
N LEU A 190 -1.90 6.47 -3.28
CA LEU A 190 -2.39 6.29 -4.65
C LEU A 190 -3.46 5.20 -4.73
N ILE A 191 -3.23 4.02 -4.13
CA ILE A 191 -4.23 2.94 -4.08
C ILE A 191 -5.49 3.45 -3.40
N THR A 192 -5.36 4.03 -2.21
CA THR A 192 -6.53 4.44 -1.42
C THR A 192 -7.36 5.49 -2.16
N SER A 193 -6.71 6.51 -2.72
CA SER A 193 -7.40 7.56 -3.47
C SER A 193 -8.06 7.05 -4.75
N LEU A 194 -7.44 6.09 -5.45
CA LEU A 194 -8.07 5.45 -6.61
C LEU A 194 -9.19 4.51 -6.24
N SER A 195 -9.10 3.85 -5.08
CA SER A 195 -10.16 2.97 -4.59
C SER A 195 -11.40 3.77 -4.18
N MET A 196 -11.20 4.93 -3.55
CA MET A 196 -12.27 5.89 -3.28
C MET A 196 -12.89 6.40 -4.58
N LEU A 197 -12.06 6.80 -5.56
CA LEU A 197 -12.56 7.28 -6.86
C LEU A 197 -13.31 6.20 -7.64
N ALA A 198 -12.85 4.96 -7.58
CA ALA A 198 -13.51 3.80 -8.17
C ALA A 198 -14.87 3.53 -7.51
N GLN A 199 -14.95 3.65 -6.18
CA GLN A 199 -16.19 3.49 -5.43
C GLN A 199 -17.21 4.59 -5.74
N GLU A 200 -16.76 5.86 -5.74
CA GLU A 200 -17.64 7.03 -5.93
C GLU A 200 -18.11 7.18 -7.38
N GLU A 201 -17.19 7.12 -8.34
CA GLU A 201 -17.50 7.40 -9.75
C GLU A 201 -17.85 6.13 -10.53
N LYS A 202 -17.39 4.94 -10.11
CA LYS A 202 -17.51 3.65 -10.86
C LYS A 202 -16.91 3.70 -12.28
N LEU A 203 -16.09 4.70 -12.57
CA LEU A 203 -15.48 4.94 -13.89
C LEU A 203 -14.11 4.29 -14.05
N ILE A 204 -13.52 3.85 -12.94
CA ILE A 204 -12.20 3.24 -12.86
C ILE A 204 -12.37 1.94 -12.11
N LEU A 205 -11.81 0.87 -12.66
CA LEU A 205 -11.86 -0.46 -12.09
C LEU A 205 -10.43 -1.02 -11.96
N PRO A 206 -10.18 -1.95 -11.04
CA PRO A 206 -8.91 -2.65 -11.01
C PRO A 206 -8.74 -3.54 -12.25
N PRO A 207 -7.49 -3.93 -12.58
CA PRO A 207 -7.18 -4.73 -13.76
C PRO A 207 -7.78 -6.13 -13.66
N SER A 208 -8.20 -6.74 -14.76
CA SER A 208 -8.82 -8.07 -14.74
C SER A 208 -7.79 -9.22 -14.62
N LYS A 209 -8.27 -10.43 -14.33
CA LYS A 209 -7.44 -11.67 -14.32
C LYS A 209 -6.71 -11.87 -15.66
N GLU A 210 -7.41 -11.62 -16.77
CA GLU A 210 -6.86 -11.77 -18.11
C GLU A 210 -5.75 -10.76 -18.40
N ASP A 211 -5.90 -9.52 -17.92
CA ASP A 211 -4.90 -8.47 -18.09
C ASP A 211 -3.62 -8.79 -17.31
N LEU A 212 -3.78 -9.27 -16.07
CA LEU A 212 -2.67 -9.70 -15.23
C LEU A 212 -1.96 -10.94 -15.81
N ALA A 213 -2.71 -11.93 -16.28
CA ALA A 213 -2.17 -13.17 -16.86
C ALA A 213 -1.46 -12.92 -18.21
N ARG A 214 -2.05 -12.10 -19.09
CA ARG A 214 -1.43 -11.71 -20.37
C ARG A 214 -0.09 -11.02 -20.16
N ARG A 215 0.02 -10.20 -19.12
CA ARG A 215 1.25 -9.47 -18.78
C ARG A 215 2.30 -10.38 -18.15
N ALA A 216 1.91 -11.25 -17.21
CA ALA A 216 2.81 -12.27 -16.67
C ALA A 216 3.41 -13.17 -17.78
N GLY A 217 2.62 -13.52 -18.79
CA GLY A 217 3.11 -14.24 -19.97
C GLY A 217 4.05 -13.41 -20.84
N LYS A 218 3.79 -12.11 -21.01
CA LYS A 218 4.65 -11.19 -21.81
C LYS A 218 5.99 -10.92 -21.14
N ASP A 219 5.99 -10.73 -19.82
CA ASP A 219 7.20 -10.52 -19.02
C ASP A 219 8.03 -11.83 -18.92
N GLY A 220 7.35 -12.99 -18.84
CA GLY A 220 8.00 -14.30 -18.91
C GLY A 220 8.61 -14.63 -20.27
N ALA A 221 7.96 -14.23 -21.37
CA ALA A 221 8.48 -14.40 -22.73
C ALA A 221 9.72 -13.53 -22.97
N ALA A 222 9.72 -12.27 -22.50
CA ALA A 222 10.88 -11.38 -22.60
C ALA A 222 12.11 -11.90 -21.85
N LEU A 223 11.91 -12.57 -20.70
CA LEU A 223 12.99 -13.24 -19.95
C LEU A 223 13.46 -14.54 -20.63
N GLY A 224 12.58 -15.24 -21.34
CA GLY A 224 12.93 -16.43 -22.14
C GLY A 224 13.78 -16.09 -23.37
N GLU A 225 13.48 -15.01 -24.08
CA GLU A 225 14.26 -14.54 -25.23
C GLU A 225 15.66 -14.07 -24.85
N LEU A 226 15.81 -13.41 -23.68
CA LEU A 226 17.12 -13.02 -23.15
C LEU A 226 18.00 -14.21 -22.76
N ARG A 227 17.40 -15.35 -22.35
CA ARG A 227 18.15 -16.60 -22.11
C ARG A 227 18.51 -17.31 -23.41
N ALA A 228 17.66 -17.27 -24.42
CA ALA A 228 17.93 -17.90 -25.72
C ALA A 228 19.00 -17.14 -26.54
N SER A 229 19.22 -15.86 -26.26
CA SER A 229 20.25 -15.03 -26.90
C SER A 229 21.63 -15.07 -26.20
N GLY A 230 21.78 -15.85 -25.13
CA GLY A 230 22.99 -15.97 -24.31
C GLY A 230 23.86 -17.20 -24.59
N ASP A 231 23.39 -18.15 -25.41
CA ASP A 231 24.16 -19.32 -25.86
C ASP A 231 24.38 -19.22 -27.37
N GLY A 232 25.40 -18.47 -27.76
CA GLY A 232 25.99 -18.48 -29.09
C GLY A 232 27.50 -18.37 -28.94
N PRO A 233 28.28 -19.28 -29.56
CA PRO A 233 29.68 -19.58 -29.23
C PRO A 233 30.67 -18.44 -29.41
#